data_AF-X1UWN7-F1
#
_entry.id   AF-X1UWN7-F1
#
_cell.length_a   1.000
_cell.length_b   1.000
_cell.length_c   1.000
_cell.angle_alpha   90.00
_cell.angle_beta   90.00
_cell.angle_gamma   90.00
#
_symmetry.space_group_name_H-M   'P 1'
#
loop_
_entity.id
_entity.type
_entity.pdbx_description
1 polymer ?
#
loop_
_entity_poly.entity_id
_entity_poly.type
_entity_poly.pdbx_seq_one_letter_code
_entity_poly.pdbx_strand_id
1 'polypeptide(L)'
;MDFSELISVLNKKVKNLILIGETAARIYDQVIVSHYDYKIYKCSTLEAAVKKGFKVAGPGEVLILSPACASMDMFKDYKERGNRFKSLVISEKIR
;
A
#
# COMPACT_ATOMS: atom_id res chain seq x y z
N MET A 1 9.04 11.35 11.51
CA MET A 1 7.65 11.31 11.07
C MET A 1 6.96 10.25 11.92
N ASP A 2 5.92 10.64 12.63
CA ASP A 2 5.14 9.76 13.50
C ASP A 2 3.94 9.19 12.71
N PHE A 3 3.75 7.88 12.73
CA PHE A 3 2.64 7.17 12.08
C PHE A 3 1.69 6.51 13.09
N SER A 4 1.77 6.87 14.38
CA SER A 4 0.93 6.32 15.45
C SER A 4 -0.57 6.35 15.14
N GLU A 5 -1.09 7.48 14.64
CA GLU A 5 -2.50 7.62 14.22
C GLU A 5 -2.85 6.71 13.04
N LEU A 6 -1.97 6.61 12.04
CA LEU A 6 -2.14 5.72 10.90
C LEU A 6 -2.26 4.27 11.37
N ILE A 7 -1.36 3.82 12.25
CA ILE A 7 -1.34 2.47 12.80
C ILE A 7 -2.66 2.15 13.53
N SER A 8 -3.18 3.09 14.32
CA SER A 8 -4.47 2.94 15.00
C SER A 8 -5.64 2.71 14.03
N VAL A 9 -5.63 3.38 12.88
CA VAL A 9 -6.63 3.20 11.82
C VAL A 9 -6.43 1.87 11.09
N LEU A 10 -5.19 1.51 10.76
CA LEU A 10 -4.86 0.26 10.07
C LEU A 10 -5.39 -0.95 10.86
N ASN A 11 -5.12 -1.00 12.16
CA ASN A 11 -5.57 -2.09 13.04
C ASN A 11 -7.09 -2.30 13.07
N LYS A 12 -7.88 -1.29 12.70
CA LYS A 12 -9.35 -1.36 12.72
C LYS A 12 -9.96 -1.65 11.35
N LYS A 13 -9.22 -1.42 10.26
CA LYS A 13 -9.81 -1.27 8.92
C LYS A 13 -9.15 -2.11 7.84
N VAL A 14 -7.91 -2.58 8.03
CA VAL A 14 -7.19 -3.30 6.97
C VAL A 14 -6.96 -4.76 7.35
N LYS A 15 -7.04 -5.63 6.34
CA LYS A 15 -6.65 -7.05 6.43
C LYS A 15 -5.20 -7.28 5.96
N ASN A 16 -4.74 -6.43 5.06
CA ASN A 16 -3.42 -6.50 4.43
C ASN A 16 -2.84 -5.09 4.31
N LEU A 17 -1.55 -4.95 4.60
CA LEU A 17 -0.77 -3.73 4.39
C LEU A 17 0.32 -4.02 3.36
N ILE A 18 0.33 -3.28 2.25
CA ILE A 18 1.34 -3.40 1.19
C ILE A 18 2.16 -2.12 1.17
N LEU A 19 3.47 -2.24 1.40
CA LEU A 19 4.41 -1.14 1.54
C LEU A 19 5.35 -1.09 0.33
N ILE A 20 5.56 0.12 -0.20
CA ILE A 20 6.48 0.41 -1.30
C ILE A 20 7.22 1.72 -1.05
N GLY A 21 8.31 1.93 -1.80
CA GLY A 21 9.07 3.19 -1.77
C GLY A 21 9.93 3.35 -0.53
N GLU A 22 10.56 4.52 -0.41
CA GLU A 22 11.56 4.79 0.63
C GLU A 22 10.97 4.77 2.04
N THR A 23 9.70 5.19 2.17
CA THR A 23 9.03 5.29 3.47
C THR A 23 8.52 3.94 3.99
N ALA A 24 8.55 2.88 3.16
CA ALA A 24 8.13 1.53 3.54
C ALA A 24 8.84 1.01 4.79
N ALA A 25 10.16 1.24 4.90
CA ALA A 25 10.94 0.79 6.05
C ALA A 25 10.48 1.47 7.35
N ARG A 26 10.31 2.80 7.32
CA ARG A 26 9.90 3.57 8.50
C ARG A 26 8.50 3.21 9.00
N ILE A 27 7.53 3.02 8.09
CA ILE A 27 6.18 2.57 8.47
C ILE A 27 6.26 1.16 9.05
N TYR A 28 7.02 0.26 8.41
CA TYR A 28 7.19 -1.10 8.90
C TYR A 28 7.76 -1.13 10.32
N ASP A 29 8.83 -0.37 10.59
CA ASP A 29 9.50 -0.36 11.90
C ASP A 29 8.56 0.12 13.02
N GLN A 30 7.68 1.09 12.74
CA GLN A 30 6.67 1.54 13.71
C GLN A 30 5.52 0.53 13.86
N VAL A 31 5.10 -0.12 12.78
CA VAL A 31 4.05 -1.14 12.83
C VAL A 31 4.49 -2.35 13.63
N ILE A 32 5.71 -2.86 13.43
CA ILE A 32 6.17 -4.10 14.11
C ILE A 32 6.37 -3.94 15.61
N VAL A 33 6.67 -2.74 16.10
CA VAL A 33 6.78 -2.46 17.55
C VAL A 33 5.42 -2.14 18.17
N SER A 34 4.40 -1.89 17.33
CA SER A 34 3.01 -1.78 17.74
C SER A 34 2.31 -3.14 17.68
N HIS A 35 1.19 -3.30 18.39
CA HIS A 35 0.34 -4.46 18.18
C HIS A 35 -0.37 -4.33 16.82
N TYR A 36 -0.31 -5.37 15.97
CA TYR A 36 -0.99 -5.40 14.67
C TYR A 36 -1.58 -6.79 14.36
N ASP A 37 -2.72 -6.82 13.66
CA ASP A 37 -3.47 -8.05 13.34
C ASP A 37 -3.75 -8.21 11.82
N TYR A 38 -2.83 -7.71 10.99
CA TYR A 38 -2.93 -7.80 9.53
C TYR A 38 -1.61 -8.27 8.92
N LYS A 39 -1.68 -8.79 7.69
CA LYS A 39 -0.48 -9.26 6.98
C LYS A 39 0.25 -8.08 6.34
N ILE A 40 1.57 -8.05 6.45
CA ILE A 40 2.40 -7.00 5.85
C ILE A 40 3.21 -7.57 4.68
N TYR A 41 3.22 -6.84 3.56
CA TYR A 41 3.97 -7.20 2.37
C TYR A 41 4.83 -6.01 1.91
N LYS A 42 6.12 -6.23 1.71
CA LYS A 42 7.02 -5.23 1.10
C LYS A 42 7.16 -5.53 -0.39
N CYS A 43 7.03 -4.51 -1.23
CA CYS A 43 7.20 -4.60 -2.67
C CYS A 43 8.15 -3.49 -3.16
N SER A 44 8.87 -3.75 -4.24
CA SER A 44 9.84 -2.80 -4.81
C SER A 44 9.21 -1.83 -5.82
N THR A 45 8.08 -2.18 -6.42
CA THR A 45 7.40 -1.38 -7.44
C THR A 45 5.89 -1.32 -7.22
N LEU A 46 5.23 -0.31 -7.81
CA LEU A 46 3.77 -0.19 -7.77
C LEU A 46 3.09 -1.37 -8.50
N GLU A 47 3.67 -1.84 -9.60
CA GLU A 47 3.24 -3.04 -10.34
C GLU A 47 3.22 -4.28 -9.44
N ALA A 48 4.32 -4.51 -8.72
CA ALA A 48 4.43 -5.64 -7.80
C ALA A 48 3.41 -5.52 -6.66
N ALA A 49 3.21 -4.31 -6.14
CA ALA A 49 2.23 -4.05 -5.09
C ALA A 49 0.78 -4.27 -5.56
N VAL A 50 0.40 -3.79 -6.75
CA VAL A 50 -0.93 -4.02 -7.32
C VAL A 50 -1.17 -5.52 -7.53
N LYS A 51 -0.22 -6.22 -8.17
CA LYS A 51 -0.31 -7.66 -8.37
C LYS A 51 -0.42 -8.42 -7.05
N LYS A 52 0.33 -8.01 -6.03
CA LYS A 52 0.24 -8.59 -4.68
C LYS A 52 -1.13 -8.32 -4.07
N GLY A 53 -1.67 -7.12 -4.23
CA GLY A 53 -3.01 -6.73 -3.80
C GLY A 53 -4.09 -7.64 -4.35
N PHE A 54 -4.12 -7.86 -5.66
CA PHE A 54 -5.06 -8.80 -6.30
C PHE A 54 -4.91 -10.24 -5.82
N LYS A 55 -3.68 -10.67 -5.50
CA LYS A 55 -3.43 -12.04 -5.00
C LYS A 55 -3.91 -12.26 -3.57
N VAL A 56 -3.91 -11.24 -2.72
CA VAL A 56 -4.24 -11.36 -1.28
C VAL A 56 -5.63 -10.85 -0.94
N ALA A 57 -6.24 -10.05 -1.81
CA ALA A 57 -7.61 -9.59 -1.67
C ALA A 57 -8.58 -10.70 -2.11
N GLY A 58 -9.60 -10.93 -1.29
CA GLY A 58 -10.71 -11.82 -1.61
C GLY A 58 -11.83 -11.14 -2.42
N PRO A 59 -12.79 -11.91 -2.95
CA PRO A 59 -13.99 -11.37 -3.57
C PRO A 59 -14.73 -10.40 -2.62
N GLY A 60 -15.11 -9.24 -3.13
CA GLY A 60 -15.81 -8.19 -2.36
C GLY A 60 -14.90 -7.32 -1.48
N GLU A 61 -13.59 -7.57 -1.46
CA GLU A 61 -12.64 -6.71 -0.73
C GLU A 61 -12.18 -5.52 -1.59
N VAL A 62 -11.63 -4.50 -0.92
CA VAL A 62 -11.21 -3.25 -1.55
C VAL A 62 -9.69 -3.15 -1.57
N LEU A 63 -9.12 -2.89 -2.74
CA LEU A 63 -7.74 -2.47 -2.89
C LEU A 63 -7.68 -0.93 -2.97
N ILE A 64 -6.99 -0.31 -2.02
CA ILE A 64 -6.86 1.15 -1.92
C ILE A 64 -5.40 1.59 -2.05
N LEU A 65 -5.16 2.66 -2.82
CA LEU A 65 -3.89 3.37 -2.83
C LEU A 65 -3.97 4.58 -1.90
N SER A 66 -3.37 4.49 -0.71
CA SER A 66 -3.27 5.59 0.25
C SER A 66 -1.82 5.72 0.75
N PRO A 67 -0.96 6.45 0.03
CA PRO A 67 0.49 6.37 0.20
C PRO A 67 1.03 7.17 1.39
N ALA A 68 0.20 7.94 2.10
CA ALA A 68 0.54 8.75 3.29
C ALA A 68 1.74 9.71 3.15
N CYS A 69 2.38 9.78 1.99
CA CYS A 69 3.67 10.41 1.73
C CYS A 69 3.72 10.99 0.30
N ALA A 70 4.69 11.90 0.09
CA ALA A 70 5.00 12.48 -1.21
C ALA A 70 5.30 11.39 -2.25
N SER A 71 5.02 11.67 -3.52
CA SER A 71 5.20 10.72 -4.64
C SER A 71 6.56 10.80 -5.33
N MET A 72 7.36 11.81 -4.95
CA MET A 72 8.54 12.27 -5.69
C MET A 72 9.71 11.28 -5.70
N ASP A 73 9.67 10.26 -4.85
CA ASP A 73 10.66 9.20 -4.77
C ASP A 73 10.55 8.20 -5.93
N MET A 74 9.32 7.97 -6.43
CA MET A 74 9.05 6.97 -7.46
C MET A 74 8.34 7.52 -8.70
N PHE A 75 7.80 8.74 -8.64
CA PHE A 75 6.97 9.34 -9.67
C PHE A 75 7.21 10.85 -9.76
N LYS A 76 6.94 11.44 -10.92
CA LYS A 76 7.01 12.89 -11.15
C LYS A 76 6.05 13.67 -10.26
N ASP A 77 4.85 13.14 -10.02
CA ASP A 77 3.85 13.75 -9.16
C ASP A 77 2.77 12.74 -8.71
N TYR A 78 1.84 13.19 -7.87
CA TYR A 78 0.77 12.34 -7.34
C TYR A 78 -0.23 11.90 -8.41
N LYS A 79 -0.39 12.67 -9.51
CA LYS A 79 -1.31 12.34 -10.61
C LYS A 79 -0.74 11.21 -11.43
N GLU A 80 0.56 11.24 -11.73
CA GLU A 80 1.24 10.14 -12.41
C GLU A 80 1.11 8.84 -11.61
N ARG A 81 1.38 8.88 -10.30
CA ARG A 81 1.20 7.72 -9.41
C ARG A 81 -0.23 7.18 -9.45
N GLY A 82 -1.23 8.06 -9.35
CA GLY A 82 -2.65 7.69 -9.41
C GLY A 82 -3.06 7.11 -10.76
N ASN A 83 -2.61 7.72 -11.85
CA ASN A 83 -2.86 7.24 -13.22
C ASN A 83 -2.21 5.87 -13.45
N ARG A 84 -0.97 5.68 -12.99
CA ARG A 84 -0.28 4.39 -13.08
C ARG A 84 -1.02 3.31 -12.32
N PHE A 85 -1.44 3.59 -11.08
CA PHE A 85 -2.24 2.66 -10.29
C PHE A 85 -3.55 2.28 -11.00
N LYS A 86 -4.29 3.26 -11.53
CA LYS A 86 -5.53 3.02 -12.28
C LYS A 86 -5.28 2.10 -13.48
N SER A 87 -4.27 2.38 -14.29
CA SER A 87 -3.94 1.56 -15.46
C SER A 87 -3.57 0.13 -15.08
N LEU A 88 -2.80 -0.05 -14.00
CA LEU A 88 -2.44 -1.38 -13.49
C LEU A 88 -3.65 -2.17 -12.98
N VAL A 89 -4.53 -1.51 -12.23
CA VAL A 89 -5.77 -2.13 -11.74
C VAL A 89 -6.68 -2.56 -12.89
N ILE A 90 -6.81 -1.74 -13.94
CA ILE A 90 -7.57 -2.10 -15.15
C ILE A 90 -6.94 -3.32 -15.83
N SER A 91 -5.61 -3.33 -15.98
CA SER A 91 -4.90 -4.44 -16.63
C SER A 91 -5.04 -5.77 -15.88
N GLU A 92 -5.03 -5.78 -14.55
CA GLU A 92 -5.20 -7.03 -13.77
C GLU A 92 -6.66 -7.50 -13.73
N LYS A 93 -7.66 -6.61 -13.87
CA LYS A 93 -9.07 -7.00 -13.97
C LYS A 93 -9.46 -7.67 -15.28
N ILE A 94 -8.69 -7.47 -16.35
CA ILE A 94 -8.95 -8.01 -17.69
C ILE A 94 -8.34 -9.42 -17.86
N ARG A 95 -7.55 -9.87 -16.88
CA ARG A 95 -6.97 -11.22 -16.84
C ARG A 95 -7.91 -12.22 -16.18
#